data_AF-A0A924D7D1-F1
#
_entry.id   AF-A0A924D7D1-F1
#
_cell.length_a   1.000
_cell.length_b   1.000
_cell.length_c   1.000
_cell.angle_alpha   90.00
_cell.angle_beta   90.00
_cell.angle_gamma   90.00
#
_symmetry.space_group_name_H-M   'P 1'
#
loop_
_entity.id
_entity.type
_entity.pdbx_description
1 polymer ?
#
loop_
_entity_poly.entity_id
_entity_poly.type
_entity_poly.pdbx_seq_one_letter_code
_entity_poly.pdbx_strand_id
1 'polypeptide(L)'
;MKINFKNFVIDKKLLYFFSIIIFIVLSGTLYFQFIKNNSILNIKFNNPVENLSSTESDLKNDSLCKLGFCANENIVVTEDAPVRRTANYAKFNTVYNLKFGTVIYTKNIDEKNNEIKKDRSLLNKERRLNYIAVYALKPIFLSDKPVGYMLEDDFIEKSTFKNYVPKPKEVDPITLETSIKSLIDENLNIDGELFNYAKDGDRFNKSIIYGDFNGDENKDFAIVLDNLELINSGILVFLKNDDTNKYDLVFKKSYSSILTIKLLAKETKIIVNNEKKSFPIDGFQITNTNLNSFSYIFNNETKSFTVFQN
;
A
#
# COMPACT_ATOMS: atom_id res chain seq x y z
N MET A 1 44.28 24.16 53.77
CA MET A 1 44.13 24.90 52.49
C MET A 1 42.63 25.02 52.20
N LYS A 2 42.00 26.15 52.52
CA LYS A 2 40.57 26.40 52.28
C LYS A 2 40.41 26.97 50.87
N ILE A 3 39.86 26.19 49.94
CA ILE A 3 39.55 26.68 48.59
C ILE A 3 38.26 27.49 48.69
N ASN A 4 38.37 28.78 48.40
CA ASN A 4 37.28 29.75 48.47
C ASN A 4 36.60 29.82 47.09
N PHE A 5 35.44 29.18 46.93
CA PHE A 5 34.65 29.24 45.69
C PHE A 5 33.93 30.58 45.61
N LYS A 6 34.56 31.57 44.98
CA LYS A 6 33.87 32.78 44.55
C LYS A 6 32.91 32.45 43.40
N ASN A 7 31.69 32.98 43.52
CA ASN A 7 30.55 32.94 42.60
C ASN A 7 30.92 32.70 41.13
N PHE A 8 30.72 31.46 40.67
CA PHE A 8 30.82 31.08 39.28
C PHE A 8 29.49 31.41 38.59
N VAL A 9 29.41 32.55 37.91
CA VAL A 9 28.23 32.94 37.13
C VAL A 9 28.30 32.21 35.80
N ILE A 10 27.54 31.13 35.65
CA ILE A 10 27.47 30.36 34.41
C ILE A 10 26.66 31.16 33.39
N ASP A 11 27.27 31.43 32.23
CA ASP A 11 26.62 32.09 31.11
C ASP A 11 25.42 31.26 30.61
N LYS A 12 24.26 31.92 30.45
CA LYS A 12 23.03 31.30 29.94
C LYS A 12 23.23 30.64 28.57
N LYS A 13 24.13 31.17 27.73
CA LYS A 13 24.46 30.56 26.44
C LYS A 13 25.19 29.23 26.61
N LEU A 14 26.07 29.14 27.60
CA LEU A 14 26.79 27.91 27.93
C LEU A 14 25.81 26.84 28.43
N LEU A 15 24.86 27.24 29.28
CA LEU A 15 23.81 26.35 29.80
C LEU A 15 22.93 25.79 28.66
N TYR A 16 22.56 26.65 27.70
CA TYR A 16 21.77 26.25 26.54
C TYR A 16 22.52 25.25 25.65
N PHE A 17 23.82 25.48 25.43
CA PHE A 17 24.66 24.57 24.66
C PHE A 17 24.78 23.18 25.30
N PHE A 18 24.96 23.11 26.63
CA PHE A 18 24.97 21.84 27.35
C PHE A 18 23.62 21.11 27.30
N SER A 19 22.50 21.84 27.32
CA SER A 19 21.16 21.23 27.22
C SER A 19 20.93 20.54 25.87
N ILE A 20 21.42 21.12 24.77
CA ILE A 20 21.32 20.54 23.42
C ILE A 20 22.16 19.27 23.32
N ILE A 21 23.39 19.29 23.84
CA ILE A 21 24.27 18.11 23.83
C ILE A 21 23.65 16.95 24.60
N ILE A 22 23.09 17.22 25.79
CA ILE A 22 22.40 16.20 26.59
C ILE A 22 21.21 15.61 25.82
N PHE A 23 20.44 16.45 25.12
CA PHE A 23 19.29 16.00 24.35
C PHE A 23 19.68 15.10 23.17
N ILE A 24 20.76 15.46 22.45
CA ILE A 24 21.29 14.65 21.34
C ILE A 24 21.77 13.28 21.86
N VAL A 25 22.50 13.25 22.97
CA VAL A 25 22.99 11.99 23.57
C VAL A 25 21.83 11.12 24.07
N LEU A 26 20.79 11.70 24.66
CA LEU A 26 19.59 10.96 25.07
C LEU A 26 18.83 10.38 23.85
N SER A 27 18.68 11.16 22.78
CA SER A 27 18.01 10.67 21.56
C SER A 27 18.77 9.52 20.89
N GLY A 28 20.11 9.60 20.84
CA GLY A 28 20.95 8.55 20.26
C GLY A 28 20.93 7.24 21.06
N THR A 29 20.90 7.34 22.39
CA THR A 29 20.83 6.16 23.28
C THR A 29 19.48 5.45 23.22
N LEU A 30 18.37 6.20 23.14
CA LEU A 30 17.03 5.64 22.92
C LEU A 30 16.91 4.96 21.55
N TYR A 31 17.46 5.57 20.49
CA TYR A 31 17.47 4.98 19.16
C TYR A 31 18.25 3.65 19.10
N PHE A 32 19.40 3.58 19.78
CA PHE A 32 20.20 2.36 19.85
C PHE A 32 19.53 1.23 20.64
N GLN A 33 18.80 1.55 21.72
CA GLN A 33 18.01 0.56 22.46
C GLN A 33 16.83 0.04 21.64
N PHE A 34 16.22 0.87 20.80
CA PHE A 34 15.11 0.47 19.94
C PHE A 34 15.55 -0.50 18.83
N ILE A 35 16.74 -0.30 18.23
CA ILE A 35 17.28 -1.21 17.21
C ILE A 35 17.66 -2.57 17.80
N LYS A 36 18.14 -2.61 19.05
CA LYS A 36 18.60 -3.85 19.68
C LYS A 36 17.46 -4.77 20.16
N ASN A 37 16.23 -4.26 20.24
CA ASN A 37 15.06 -5.00 20.72
C ASN A 37 14.27 -5.76 19.64
N ASN A 38 14.72 -5.76 18.38
CA ASN A 38 14.28 -6.76 17.40
C ASN A 38 14.94 -8.11 17.69
N SER A 39 14.58 -8.65 18.86
CA SER A 39 14.87 -10.01 19.26
C SER A 39 14.18 -10.94 18.27
N ILE A 40 15.00 -11.77 17.62
CA ILE A 40 14.60 -12.90 16.80
C ILE A 40 13.65 -13.76 17.66
N LEU A 41 12.36 -13.67 17.38
CA LEU A 41 11.34 -14.51 18.00
C LEU A 41 11.48 -15.92 17.44
N ASN A 42 12.31 -16.73 18.11
CA ASN A 42 12.25 -18.18 18.01
C ASN A 42 10.97 -18.65 18.71
N ILE A 43 9.84 -18.63 17.98
CA ILE A 43 8.59 -19.24 18.45
C ILE A 43 8.46 -20.63 17.84
N LYS A 44 8.48 -21.64 18.71
CA LYS A 44 8.01 -23.00 18.47
C LYS A 44 6.52 -22.95 18.10
N PHE A 45 6.16 -23.51 16.95
CA PHE A 45 4.78 -23.59 16.50
C PHE A 45 4.03 -24.75 17.17
N ASN A 46 2.96 -24.42 17.89
CA ASN A 46 1.87 -25.34 18.18
C ASN A 46 0.83 -25.22 17.06
N ASN A 47 0.43 -26.37 16.52
CA ASN A 47 -0.58 -26.53 15.47
C ASN A 47 -1.98 -26.08 15.92
N PRO A 48 -2.82 -25.64 14.96
CA PRO A 48 -4.21 -26.08 14.94
C PRO A 48 -4.45 -27.01 13.74
N VAL A 49 -5.12 -28.10 14.08
CA VAL A 49 -5.66 -29.11 13.17
C VAL A 49 -6.93 -28.55 12.53
N GLU A 50 -7.01 -28.58 11.21
CA GLU A 50 -8.29 -28.72 10.51
C GLU A 50 -8.21 -29.97 9.65
N ASN A 51 -9.15 -30.87 9.94
CA ASN A 51 -9.34 -32.15 9.27
C ASN A 51 -9.87 -31.90 7.85
N LEU A 52 -9.08 -32.28 6.85
CA LEU A 52 -9.60 -32.67 5.55
C LEU A 52 -9.27 -34.15 5.35
N SER A 53 -10.29 -34.99 5.32
CA SER A 53 -10.16 -36.39 4.97
C SER A 53 -9.90 -36.52 3.46
N SER A 54 -8.73 -37.02 3.11
CA SER A 54 -8.53 -37.74 1.86
C SER A 54 -7.93 -39.09 2.21
N THR A 55 -8.75 -40.12 2.11
CA THR A 55 -8.31 -41.52 1.99
C THR A 55 -7.33 -41.65 0.84
N GLU A 56 -6.08 -41.99 1.15
CA GLU A 56 -5.38 -43.18 0.64
C GLU A 56 -3.99 -43.26 1.29
N SER A 57 -3.71 -44.42 1.84
CA SER A 57 -2.77 -44.65 2.93
C SER A 57 -1.33 -44.95 2.52
N ASP A 58 -0.93 -44.68 1.27
CA ASP A 58 0.26 -45.30 0.65
C ASP A 58 1.37 -44.33 0.18
N LEU A 59 1.47 -43.12 0.74
CA LEU A 59 2.56 -42.15 0.44
C LEU A 59 3.65 -42.07 1.52
N LYS A 60 3.69 -43.03 2.46
CA LYS A 60 4.47 -42.93 3.71
C LYS A 60 6.00 -42.76 3.55
N ASN A 61 6.56 -42.88 2.34
CA ASN A 61 8.00 -42.72 2.05
C ASN A 61 8.30 -41.93 0.75
N ASP A 62 7.44 -40.99 0.38
CA ASP A 62 7.52 -40.27 -0.89
C ASP A 62 8.40 -39.02 -0.84
N SER A 63 9.53 -39.06 -1.55
CA SER A 63 10.27 -37.84 -1.85
C SER A 63 9.65 -37.15 -3.08
N LEU A 64 9.59 -35.82 -3.09
CA LEU A 64 9.11 -35.00 -4.21
C LEU A 64 9.66 -35.49 -5.56
N CYS A 65 10.95 -35.84 -5.59
CA CYS A 65 11.62 -36.34 -6.78
C CYS A 65 11.03 -37.65 -7.32
N LYS A 66 10.60 -38.59 -6.45
CA LYS A 66 9.97 -39.84 -6.88
C LYS A 66 8.63 -39.62 -7.59
N LEU A 67 7.97 -38.50 -7.29
CA LEU A 67 6.71 -38.08 -7.88
C LEU A 67 6.89 -37.16 -9.11
N GLY A 68 8.13 -36.92 -9.55
CA GLY A 68 8.41 -36.06 -10.69
C GLY A 68 8.30 -34.57 -10.36
N PHE A 69 8.44 -34.21 -9.08
CA PHE A 69 8.49 -32.84 -8.59
C PHE A 69 9.86 -32.51 -8.00
N CYS A 70 10.19 -31.23 -7.97
CA CYS A 70 11.41 -30.74 -7.36
C CYS A 70 11.11 -29.50 -6.51
N ALA A 71 11.98 -29.29 -5.53
CA ALA A 71 12.04 -28.03 -4.79
C ALA A 71 12.97 -27.08 -5.54
N ASN A 72 12.43 -25.96 -6.02
CA ASN A 72 13.23 -24.89 -6.61
C ASN A 72 13.63 -23.90 -5.54
N GLU A 73 14.90 -23.53 -5.54
CA GLU A 73 15.44 -22.49 -4.67
C GLU A 73 15.29 -21.14 -5.35
N ASN A 74 14.64 -20.20 -4.68
CA ASN A 74 14.35 -18.87 -5.19
C ASN A 74 14.89 -17.81 -4.22
N ILE A 75 15.08 -16.60 -4.74
CA ILE A 75 15.51 -15.42 -3.99
C ILE A 75 14.43 -14.36 -4.11
N VAL A 76 14.04 -13.78 -2.98
CA VAL A 76 13.13 -12.63 -2.91
C VAL A 76 13.82 -11.41 -3.53
N VAL A 77 13.13 -10.76 -4.47
CA VAL A 77 13.67 -9.62 -5.24
C VAL A 77 12.96 -8.30 -4.97
N THR A 78 11.92 -8.31 -4.15
CA THR A 78 11.25 -7.12 -3.60
C THR A 78 11.84 -6.73 -2.24
N GLU A 79 11.84 -5.44 -1.91
CA GLU A 79 12.39 -4.93 -0.63
C GLU A 79 11.62 -5.45 0.59
N ASP A 80 10.29 -5.51 0.47
CA ASP A 80 9.35 -5.99 1.47
C ASP A 80 8.27 -6.84 0.79
N ALA A 81 8.57 -8.12 0.61
CA ALA A 81 7.67 -9.06 -0.08
C ALA A 81 6.68 -9.71 0.91
N PRO A 82 5.36 -9.46 0.80
CA PRO A 82 4.39 -9.96 1.75
C PRO A 82 4.11 -11.45 1.54
N VAL A 83 4.27 -12.24 2.60
CA VAL A 83 3.82 -13.63 2.63
C VAL A 83 2.46 -13.71 3.29
N ARG A 84 1.53 -14.37 2.62
CA ARG A 84 0.10 -14.32 2.94
C ARG A 84 -0.43 -15.68 3.34
N ARG A 85 -1.38 -15.71 4.28
CA ARG A 85 -2.15 -16.92 4.65
C ARG A 85 -2.93 -17.48 3.46
N THR A 86 -3.45 -16.58 2.63
CA THR A 86 -4.29 -16.89 1.48
C THR A 86 -3.81 -16.13 0.25
N ALA A 87 -4.02 -16.70 -0.94
CA ALA A 87 -3.70 -16.10 -2.23
C ALA A 87 -4.67 -14.95 -2.61
N ASN A 88 -4.65 -13.84 -1.87
CA ASN A 88 -5.41 -12.63 -2.19
C ASN A 88 -4.68 -11.36 -1.70
N TYR A 89 -5.11 -10.19 -2.19
CA TYR A 89 -4.47 -8.91 -1.90
C TYR A 89 -4.81 -8.28 -0.54
N ALA A 90 -5.75 -8.84 0.22
CA ALA A 90 -6.23 -8.20 1.44
C ALA A 90 -5.13 -8.13 2.51
N LYS A 91 -4.87 -6.92 3.04
CA LYS A 91 -3.73 -6.61 3.92
C LYS A 91 -3.71 -7.40 5.22
N PHE A 92 -4.89 -7.74 5.77
CA PHE A 92 -5.02 -8.56 6.97
C PHE A 92 -4.56 -10.02 6.79
N ASN A 93 -4.34 -10.47 5.56
CA ASN A 93 -3.85 -11.82 5.28
C ASN A 93 -2.32 -11.92 5.27
N THR A 94 -1.60 -10.81 5.36
CA THR A 94 -0.13 -10.82 5.47
C THR A 94 0.30 -11.38 6.83
N VAL A 95 1.13 -12.41 6.80
CA VAL A 95 1.69 -13.08 7.98
C VAL A 95 3.02 -12.47 8.37
N TYR A 96 3.87 -12.21 7.38
CA TYR A 96 5.18 -11.59 7.53
C TYR A 96 5.64 -11.00 6.20
N ASN A 97 6.62 -10.09 6.26
CA ASN A 97 7.28 -9.54 5.09
C ASN A 97 8.70 -10.09 5.00
N LEU A 98 9.04 -10.69 3.87
CA LEU A 98 10.40 -11.13 3.58
C LEU A 98 11.21 -9.99 2.97
N LYS A 99 12.47 -9.92 3.37
CA LYS A 99 13.40 -8.92 2.85
C LYS A 99 14.03 -9.38 1.54
N PHE A 100 14.44 -8.42 0.73
CA PHE A 100 15.28 -8.66 -0.45
C PHE A 100 16.44 -9.60 -0.11
N GLY A 101 16.72 -10.55 -1.01
CA GLY A 101 17.79 -11.53 -0.84
C GLY A 101 17.41 -12.74 0.01
N THR A 102 16.22 -12.77 0.62
CA THR A 102 15.78 -13.95 1.38
C THR A 102 15.64 -15.16 0.47
N VAL A 103 16.19 -16.30 0.89
CA VAL A 103 16.04 -17.58 0.19
C VAL A 103 14.72 -18.23 0.60
N ILE A 104 13.96 -18.68 -0.40
CA ILE A 104 12.72 -19.43 -0.23
C ILE A 104 12.70 -20.62 -1.19
N TYR A 105 11.83 -21.58 -0.94
CA TYR A 105 11.62 -22.72 -1.82
C TYR A 105 10.20 -22.77 -2.36
N THR A 106 10.03 -23.28 -3.58
CA THR A 106 8.74 -23.59 -4.19
C THR A 106 8.75 -25.02 -4.71
N LYS A 107 7.59 -25.67 -4.77
CA LYS A 107 7.44 -26.99 -5.42
C LYS A 107 7.10 -26.77 -6.89
N ASN A 108 7.86 -27.37 -7.80
CA ASN A 108 7.62 -27.32 -9.24
C ASN A 108 7.72 -28.71 -9.86
N ILE A 109 7.26 -28.82 -11.11
CA ILE A 109 7.41 -30.02 -11.92
C ILE A 109 8.87 -30.15 -12.33
N ASP A 110 9.45 -31.34 -12.15
CA ASP A 110 10.78 -31.63 -12.66
C ASP A 110 10.69 -31.90 -14.16
N GLU A 111 10.88 -30.87 -14.99
CA GLU A 111 10.84 -31.00 -16.44
C GLU A 111 12.00 -31.84 -17.01
N LYS A 112 13.09 -32.02 -16.26
CA LYS A 112 14.29 -32.73 -16.74
C LYS A 112 14.15 -34.24 -16.66
N ASN A 113 13.31 -34.73 -15.74
CA ASN A 113 13.09 -36.15 -15.58
C ASN A 113 11.86 -36.61 -16.38
N ASN A 114 12.08 -37.12 -17.59
CA ASN A 114 11.02 -37.61 -18.47
C ASN A 114 10.54 -39.03 -18.11
N GLU A 115 11.23 -39.74 -17.22
CA GLU A 115 10.93 -41.13 -16.88
C GLU A 115 9.83 -41.26 -15.82
N ILE A 116 9.51 -40.17 -15.10
CA ILE A 116 8.53 -40.19 -14.01
C ILE A 116 7.19 -39.64 -14.50
N LYS A 117 6.11 -40.38 -14.20
CA LYS A 117 4.73 -39.95 -14.47
C LYS A 117 4.38 -38.76 -13.54
N LYS A 118 4.17 -37.60 -14.14
CA LYS A 118 3.85 -36.34 -13.45
C LYS A 118 2.34 -36.13 -13.39
N ASP A 119 1.75 -36.24 -12.21
CA ASP A 119 0.36 -35.82 -11.99
C ASP A 119 0.32 -34.36 -11.54
N ARG A 120 0.14 -33.44 -12.49
CA ARG A 120 0.10 -31.99 -12.22
C ARG A 120 -0.95 -31.59 -11.19
N SER A 121 -2.01 -32.40 -11.02
CA SER A 121 -3.08 -32.09 -10.08
C SER A 121 -2.60 -32.04 -8.62
N LEU A 122 -1.50 -32.73 -8.31
CA LEU A 122 -0.88 -32.76 -6.99
C LEU A 122 -0.30 -31.40 -6.57
N LEU A 123 0.00 -30.50 -7.52
CA LEU A 123 0.47 -29.13 -7.24
C LEU A 123 -0.61 -28.06 -7.42
N ASN A 124 -1.87 -28.43 -7.72
CA ASN A 124 -2.94 -27.44 -7.93
C ASN A 124 -3.18 -26.51 -6.72
N LYS A 125 -2.82 -26.95 -5.50
CA LYS A 125 -2.93 -26.13 -4.29
C LYS A 125 -1.76 -25.18 -4.07
N GLU A 126 -0.64 -25.43 -4.75
CA GLU A 126 0.61 -24.67 -4.63
C GLU A 126 0.60 -23.41 -5.50
N ARG A 127 -0.24 -23.36 -6.55
CA ARG A 127 -0.39 -22.19 -7.42
C ARG A 127 -1.85 -21.78 -7.49
N ARG A 128 -2.13 -20.52 -7.17
CA ARG A 128 -3.48 -19.93 -7.25
C ARG A 128 -3.37 -18.53 -7.83
N LEU A 129 -3.94 -18.32 -9.02
CA LEU A 129 -3.78 -17.08 -9.78
C LEU A 129 -2.28 -16.77 -9.98
N ASN A 130 -1.84 -15.57 -9.61
CA ASN A 130 -0.44 -15.13 -9.62
C ASN A 130 0.29 -15.37 -8.29
N TYR A 131 -0.30 -16.16 -7.38
CA TYR A 131 0.32 -16.52 -6.11
C TYR A 131 0.87 -17.94 -6.13
N ILE A 132 2.03 -18.10 -5.49
CA ILE A 132 2.74 -19.37 -5.34
C ILE A 132 2.96 -19.64 -3.85
N ALA A 133 2.74 -20.87 -3.46
CA ALA A 133 3.04 -21.39 -2.13
C ALA A 133 4.57 -21.45 -1.93
N VAL A 134 5.02 -20.84 -0.85
CA VAL A 134 6.45 -20.69 -0.53
C VAL A 134 6.79 -21.42 0.75
N TYR A 135 8.03 -21.90 0.82
CA TYR A 135 8.55 -22.74 1.90
C TYR A 135 9.82 -22.11 2.45
N ALA A 136 9.93 -22.03 3.78
CA ALA A 136 11.13 -21.52 4.45
C ALA A 136 12.30 -22.52 4.41
N LEU A 137 11.99 -23.81 4.30
CA LEU A 137 12.96 -24.91 4.17
C LEU A 137 12.67 -25.68 2.90
N LYS A 138 13.71 -26.30 2.32
CA LYS A 138 13.58 -27.12 1.12
C LYS A 138 12.58 -28.26 1.40
N PRO A 139 11.39 -28.29 0.77
CA PRO A 139 10.46 -29.38 1.00
C PRO A 139 11.05 -30.67 0.43
N ILE A 140 10.81 -31.77 1.14
CA ILE A 140 11.22 -33.13 0.76
C ILE A 140 10.00 -33.94 0.38
N PHE A 141 8.86 -33.68 1.03
CA PHE A 141 7.61 -34.41 0.86
C PHE A 141 6.55 -33.54 0.17
N LEU A 142 5.63 -34.17 -0.55
CA LEU A 142 4.45 -33.48 -1.08
C LEU A 142 3.56 -32.90 0.04
N SER A 143 3.53 -33.58 1.20
CA SER A 143 2.77 -33.17 2.39
C SER A 143 3.37 -32.02 3.18
N ASP A 144 4.61 -31.60 2.88
CA ASP A 144 5.23 -30.47 3.57
C ASP A 144 4.37 -29.23 3.38
N LYS A 145 4.14 -28.50 4.47
CA LYS A 145 3.24 -27.34 4.49
C LYS A 145 4.00 -26.06 4.10
N PRO A 146 3.42 -25.21 3.24
CA PRO A 146 4.00 -23.92 2.95
C PRO A 146 3.89 -23.00 4.16
N VAL A 147 4.79 -22.03 4.24
CA VAL A 147 4.73 -20.95 5.24
C VAL A 147 3.75 -19.84 4.82
N GLY A 148 3.37 -19.83 3.54
CA GLY A 148 2.27 -19.03 3.00
C GLY A 148 2.35 -18.92 1.48
N TYR A 149 1.73 -17.86 0.95
CA TYR A 149 1.66 -17.56 -0.47
C TYR A 149 2.33 -16.21 -0.76
N MET A 150 3.08 -16.12 -1.85
CA MET A 150 3.72 -14.90 -2.36
C MET A 150 3.36 -14.69 -3.81
N LEU A 151 3.43 -13.45 -4.30
CA LEU A 151 3.28 -13.18 -5.73
C LEU A 151 4.47 -13.78 -6.49
N GLU A 152 4.20 -14.34 -7.66
CA GLU A 152 5.25 -14.90 -8.53
C GLU A 152 6.30 -13.85 -8.92
N ASP A 153 5.91 -12.58 -9.02
CA ASP A 153 6.78 -11.45 -9.34
C ASP A 153 7.72 -11.00 -8.20
N ASP A 154 7.50 -11.48 -6.98
CA ASP A 154 8.25 -11.05 -5.78
C ASP A 154 9.57 -11.83 -5.59
N PHE A 155 9.80 -12.87 -6.36
CA PHE A 155 11.00 -13.70 -6.27
C PHE A 155 11.39 -14.25 -7.64
N ILE A 156 12.65 -14.67 -7.76
CA ILE A 156 13.17 -15.34 -8.95
C ILE A 156 13.98 -16.57 -8.58
N GLU A 157 14.17 -17.48 -9.53
CA GLU A 157 15.02 -18.64 -9.32
C GLU A 157 16.46 -18.20 -8.98
N LYS A 158 17.09 -18.84 -8.00
CA LYS A 158 18.46 -18.49 -7.58
C LYS A 158 19.48 -18.60 -8.71
N SER A 159 19.25 -19.51 -9.67
CA SER A 159 20.09 -19.69 -10.84
C SER A 159 20.12 -18.45 -11.75
N THR A 160 19.03 -17.69 -11.82
CA THR A 160 18.91 -16.48 -12.64
C THR A 160 19.30 -15.20 -11.90
N PHE A 161 19.35 -15.24 -10.56
CA PHE A 161 19.65 -14.08 -9.72
C PHE A 161 20.98 -13.37 -10.02
N LYS A 162 22.00 -14.08 -10.52
CA LYS A 162 23.28 -13.45 -10.90
C LYS A 162 23.14 -12.37 -11.98
N ASN A 163 22.13 -12.51 -12.84
CA ASN A 163 21.85 -11.58 -13.93
C ASN A 163 20.64 -10.69 -13.60
N TYR A 164 20.19 -10.67 -12.34
CA TYR A 164 19.05 -9.89 -11.94
C TYR A 164 19.38 -8.40 -11.97
N VAL A 165 18.59 -7.66 -12.73
CA VAL A 165 18.56 -6.20 -12.69
C VAL A 165 17.38 -5.82 -11.79
N PRO A 166 17.62 -5.14 -10.65
CA PRO A 166 16.55 -4.65 -9.80
C PRO A 166 15.50 -3.90 -10.62
N LYS A 167 14.24 -4.33 -10.50
CA LYS A 167 13.12 -3.51 -10.99
C LYS A 167 13.29 -2.12 -10.34
N PRO A 168 13.23 -1.01 -11.11
CA PRO A 168 13.29 0.31 -10.51
C PRO A 168 12.24 0.36 -9.41
N LYS A 169 12.65 0.80 -8.22
CA LYS A 169 11.73 0.96 -7.08
C LYS A 169 10.60 1.86 -7.58
N GLU A 170 9.38 1.32 -7.63
CA GLU A 170 8.19 2.16 -7.71
C GLU A 170 8.20 2.95 -6.41
N VAL A 171 8.87 4.11 -6.44
CA VAL A 171 8.71 5.12 -5.43
C VAL A 171 7.24 5.45 -5.51
N ASP A 172 6.48 5.13 -4.46
CA ASP A 172 5.11 5.59 -4.34
C ASP A 172 5.17 7.10 -4.57
N PRO A 173 4.70 7.61 -5.73
CA PRO A 173 4.88 9.03 -6.05
C PRO A 173 4.02 9.91 -5.12
N ILE A 174 3.23 9.25 -4.27
CA ILE A 174 2.15 9.78 -3.47
C ILE A 174 2.67 10.10 -2.07
N THR A 175 3.08 11.35 -1.87
CA THR A 175 3.33 11.87 -0.52
C THR A 175 2.01 12.35 0.10
N LEU A 176 1.13 11.41 0.46
CA LEU A 176 -0.09 11.69 1.22
C LEU A 176 0.08 11.33 2.70
N GLU A 177 -0.61 12.06 3.56
CA GLU A 177 -0.76 11.68 4.95
C GLU A 177 -1.44 10.30 5.04
N THR A 178 -0.94 9.43 5.93
CA THR A 178 -1.38 8.03 6.01
C THR A 178 -2.88 7.89 6.26
N SER A 179 -3.47 8.82 7.03
CA SER A 179 -4.90 8.89 7.31
C SER A 179 -5.72 9.13 6.04
N ILE A 180 -5.34 10.14 5.23
CA ILE A 180 -5.97 10.46 3.94
C ILE A 180 -5.85 9.27 2.99
N LYS A 181 -4.66 8.67 2.90
CA LYS A 181 -4.42 7.51 2.04
C LYS A 181 -5.33 6.32 2.41
N SER A 182 -5.47 6.00 3.69
CA SER A 182 -6.36 4.92 4.15
C SER A 182 -7.81 5.16 3.74
N LEU A 183 -8.30 6.40 3.89
CA LEU A 183 -9.67 6.76 3.53
C LEU A 183 -9.93 6.60 2.03
N ILE A 184 -8.96 6.96 1.18
CA ILE A 184 -9.07 6.78 -0.26
C ILE A 184 -9.02 5.29 -0.61
N ASP A 185 -8.08 4.53 -0.02
CA ASP A 185 -7.93 3.08 -0.25
C ASP A 185 -9.20 2.29 0.08
N GLU A 186 -9.92 2.71 1.14
CA GLU A 186 -11.21 2.14 1.55
C GLU A 186 -12.35 2.42 0.55
N ASN A 187 -12.16 3.39 -0.35
CA ASN A 187 -13.20 3.91 -1.24
C ASN A 187 -12.89 3.76 -2.74
N LEU A 188 -11.87 2.95 -3.10
CA LEU A 188 -11.44 2.72 -4.49
C LEU A 188 -12.47 2.04 -5.40
N ASN A 189 -13.44 1.32 -4.84
CA ASN A 189 -14.54 0.74 -5.64
C ASN A 189 -15.63 1.79 -5.82
N ILE A 190 -15.80 2.33 -7.04
CA ILE A 190 -16.81 3.34 -7.39
C ILE A 190 -17.77 2.71 -8.40
N ASP A 191 -19.06 2.65 -8.08
CA ASP A 191 -20.12 2.10 -8.94
C ASP A 191 -19.85 0.66 -9.44
N GLY A 192 -19.12 -0.15 -8.66
CA GLY A 192 -18.79 -1.54 -9.00
C GLY A 192 -17.49 -1.72 -9.79
N GLU A 193 -16.83 -0.62 -10.16
CA GLU A 193 -15.53 -0.61 -10.85
C GLU A 193 -14.40 -0.26 -9.88
N LEU A 194 -13.23 -0.89 -10.07
CA LEU A 194 -12.05 -0.63 -9.25
C LEU A 194 -11.20 0.50 -9.86
N PHE A 195 -10.98 1.53 -9.06
CA PHE A 195 -10.10 2.64 -9.38
C PHE A 195 -8.80 2.56 -8.58
N ASN A 196 -7.80 3.28 -9.03
CA ASN A 196 -6.51 3.41 -8.36
C ASN A 196 -5.97 4.84 -8.55
N TYR A 197 -4.95 5.19 -7.79
CA TYR A 197 -4.24 6.45 -7.98
C TYR A 197 -3.64 6.54 -9.39
N ALA A 198 -3.51 7.77 -9.89
CA ALA A 198 -2.76 8.02 -11.11
C ALA A 198 -1.32 7.48 -10.95
N LYS A 199 -0.90 6.59 -11.86
CA LYS A 199 0.43 5.94 -11.82
C LYS A 199 1.59 6.89 -12.10
N ASP A 200 1.33 7.92 -12.89
CA ASP A 200 2.30 8.98 -13.20
C ASP A 200 2.31 10.00 -12.06
N GLY A 201 3.47 10.25 -11.46
CA GLY A 201 3.62 11.17 -10.34
C GLY A 201 3.22 12.61 -10.67
N ASP A 202 3.48 13.08 -11.89
CA ASP A 202 3.08 14.43 -12.33
C ASP A 202 1.56 14.56 -12.41
N ARG A 203 0.90 13.50 -12.88
CA ARG A 203 -0.56 13.43 -12.92
C ARG A 203 -1.15 13.25 -11.54
N PHE A 204 -0.53 12.43 -10.70
CA PHE A 204 -0.97 12.22 -9.32
C PHE A 204 -0.99 13.53 -8.53
N ASN A 205 0.08 14.33 -8.63
CA ASN A 205 0.15 15.64 -7.94
C ASN A 205 -0.93 16.63 -8.40
N LYS A 206 -1.54 16.40 -9.57
CA LYS A 206 -2.65 17.18 -10.12
C LYS A 206 -4.01 16.49 -9.95
N SER A 207 -4.03 15.32 -9.33
CA SER A 207 -5.23 14.51 -9.13
C SER A 207 -5.91 14.80 -7.80
N ILE A 208 -5.23 15.44 -6.85
CA ILE A 208 -5.78 15.84 -5.55
C ILE A 208 -5.74 17.35 -5.38
N ILE A 209 -6.80 17.91 -4.82
CA ILE A 209 -6.90 19.32 -4.45
C ILE A 209 -7.41 19.45 -3.02
N TYR A 210 -7.11 20.60 -2.42
CA TYR A 210 -7.54 20.96 -1.08
C TYR A 210 -8.18 22.34 -1.09
N GLY A 211 -9.28 22.51 -0.36
CA GLY A 211 -10.03 23.77 -0.28
C GLY A 211 -11.07 23.72 0.84
N ASP A 212 -11.74 24.83 1.12
CA ASP A 212 -12.88 24.91 2.03
C ASP A 212 -14.18 24.77 1.21
N PHE A 213 -14.62 23.54 0.99
CA PHE A 213 -15.72 23.25 0.06
C PHE A 213 -17.08 23.45 0.70
N ASN A 214 -17.21 23.40 2.02
CA ASN A 214 -18.47 23.55 2.73
C ASN A 214 -18.63 24.89 3.47
N GLY A 215 -17.58 25.71 3.52
CA GLY A 215 -17.56 27.04 4.14
C GLY A 215 -17.41 27.00 5.66
N ASP A 216 -16.83 25.94 6.22
CA ASP A 216 -16.61 25.80 7.68
C ASP A 216 -15.20 26.22 8.13
N GLU A 217 -14.41 26.84 7.24
CA GLU A 217 -13.02 27.27 7.45
C GLU A 217 -12.01 26.12 7.62
N ASN A 218 -12.44 24.86 7.53
CA ASN A 218 -11.52 23.72 7.45
C ASN A 218 -11.09 23.44 6.02
N LYS A 219 -9.95 22.74 5.94
CA LYS A 219 -9.43 22.23 4.68
C LYS A 219 -10.01 20.84 4.40
N ASP A 220 -10.85 20.78 3.38
CA ASP A 220 -11.38 19.58 2.74
C ASP A 220 -10.45 19.09 1.62
N PHE A 221 -10.76 17.94 1.02
CA PHE A 221 -10.05 17.48 -0.17
C PHE A 221 -10.93 16.74 -1.17
N ALA A 222 -10.53 16.81 -2.44
CA ALA A 222 -11.13 16.06 -3.54
C ALA A 222 -10.03 15.39 -4.35
N ILE A 223 -10.29 14.17 -4.83
CA ILE A 223 -9.34 13.39 -5.61
C ILE A 223 -9.99 12.77 -6.85
N VAL A 224 -9.25 12.77 -7.96
CA VAL A 224 -9.52 12.00 -9.17
C VAL A 224 -8.68 10.73 -9.15
N LEU A 225 -9.34 9.60 -9.38
CA LEU A 225 -8.75 8.28 -9.53
C LEU A 225 -8.96 7.76 -10.94
N ASP A 226 -8.17 6.77 -11.36
CA ASP A 226 -8.28 6.14 -12.68
C ASP A 226 -8.63 4.68 -12.57
N ASN A 227 -9.42 4.19 -13.51
CA ASN A 227 -9.63 2.75 -13.62
C ASN A 227 -8.36 2.05 -14.15
N LEU A 228 -8.33 0.72 -14.02
CA LEU A 228 -7.17 -0.08 -14.43
C LEU A 228 -6.81 0.07 -15.92
N GLU A 229 -7.81 0.34 -16.75
CA GLU A 229 -7.67 0.51 -18.20
C GLU A 229 -7.29 1.94 -18.63
N LEU A 230 -7.26 2.90 -17.69
CA LEU A 230 -6.96 4.32 -17.94
C LEU A 230 -7.90 4.99 -18.97
N ILE A 231 -9.18 4.63 -18.92
CA ILE A 231 -10.23 5.20 -19.79
C ILE A 231 -11.32 5.92 -18.99
N ASN A 232 -11.53 5.53 -17.73
CA ASN A 232 -12.53 6.09 -16.84
C ASN A 232 -11.84 6.75 -15.65
N SER A 233 -12.46 7.79 -15.11
CA SER A 233 -12.02 8.42 -13.87
C SER A 233 -13.13 8.41 -12.81
N GLY A 234 -12.73 8.21 -11.56
CA GLY A 234 -13.58 8.29 -10.39
C GLY A 234 -13.27 9.53 -9.58
N ILE A 235 -14.28 10.18 -9.01
CA ILE A 235 -14.10 11.34 -8.14
C ILE A 235 -14.59 11.01 -6.75
N LEU A 236 -13.78 11.33 -5.75
CA LEU A 236 -14.13 11.30 -4.34
C LEU A 236 -13.96 12.70 -3.75
N VAL A 237 -14.91 13.14 -2.92
CA VAL A 237 -14.79 14.39 -2.14
C VAL A 237 -15.06 14.09 -0.69
N PHE A 238 -14.16 14.58 0.15
CA PHE A 238 -14.19 14.38 1.59
C PHE A 238 -14.23 15.73 2.28
N LEU A 239 -15.20 15.92 3.16
CA LEU A 239 -15.27 17.10 4.02
C LEU A 239 -14.70 16.79 5.38
N LYS A 240 -13.98 17.74 5.96
CA LYS A 240 -13.50 17.62 7.32
C LYS A 240 -14.65 17.91 8.28
N ASN A 241 -14.83 17.04 9.25
CA ASN A 241 -15.81 17.17 10.29
C ASN A 241 -15.16 17.82 11.52
N ASP A 242 -15.63 19.00 11.92
CA ASP A 242 -15.08 19.78 13.02
C ASP A 242 -15.12 19.04 14.36
N ASP A 243 -16.24 18.39 14.67
CA ASP A 243 -16.45 17.74 15.97
C ASP A 243 -15.51 16.54 16.17
N THR A 244 -15.26 15.79 15.09
CA THR A 244 -14.48 14.54 15.16
C THR A 244 -13.05 14.69 14.68
N ASN A 245 -12.72 15.81 14.01
CA ASN A 245 -11.46 16.05 13.30
C ASN A 245 -11.12 14.91 12.31
N LYS A 246 -12.15 14.30 11.72
CA LYS A 246 -12.05 13.23 10.70
C LYS A 246 -12.64 13.71 9.38
N TYR A 247 -12.32 13.00 8.30
CA TYR A 247 -12.89 13.27 6.99
C TYR A 247 -14.05 12.32 6.69
N ASP A 248 -15.16 12.88 6.23
CA ASP A 248 -16.35 12.16 5.81
C ASP A 248 -16.46 12.20 4.28
N LEU A 249 -16.66 11.05 3.64
CA LEU A 249 -16.91 10.98 2.20
C LEU A 249 -18.33 11.49 1.90
N VAL A 250 -18.43 12.58 1.14
CA VAL A 250 -19.73 13.22 0.82
C VAL A 250 -20.09 13.15 -0.65
N PHE A 251 -19.13 12.87 -1.53
CA PHE A 251 -19.37 12.76 -2.96
C PHE A 251 -18.52 11.65 -3.55
N LYS A 252 -19.14 10.82 -4.39
CA LYS A 252 -18.52 9.70 -5.06
C LYS A 252 -19.20 9.49 -6.41
N LYS A 253 -18.44 9.51 -7.51
CA LYS A 253 -18.99 9.33 -8.86
C LYS A 253 -17.95 8.89 -9.88
N SER A 254 -18.34 7.97 -10.77
CA SER A 254 -17.55 7.57 -11.94
C SER A 254 -17.88 8.38 -13.20
N TYR A 255 -16.91 8.52 -14.10
CA TYR A 255 -17.02 9.19 -15.39
C TYR A 255 -16.34 8.36 -16.48
N SER A 256 -17.01 8.23 -17.62
CA SER A 256 -16.51 7.52 -18.80
C SER A 256 -15.51 8.34 -19.61
N SER A 257 -14.54 8.95 -18.93
CA SER A 257 -13.45 9.73 -19.51
C SER A 257 -12.36 9.96 -18.48
N ILE A 258 -11.12 10.10 -18.94
CA ILE A 258 -10.03 10.59 -18.12
C ILE A 258 -10.25 12.07 -17.75
N LEU A 259 -10.20 12.34 -16.44
CA LEU A 259 -10.43 13.66 -15.88
C LEU A 259 -9.16 14.28 -15.30
N THR A 260 -9.18 15.61 -15.25
CA THR A 260 -8.30 16.45 -14.42
C THR A 260 -9.17 17.22 -13.44
N ILE A 261 -8.61 17.59 -12.29
CA ILE A 261 -9.31 18.38 -11.27
C ILE A 261 -8.52 19.65 -10.96
N LYS A 262 -9.25 20.73 -10.68
CA LYS A 262 -8.68 22.03 -10.32
C LYS A 262 -9.51 22.67 -9.21
N LEU A 263 -8.83 23.27 -8.25
CA LEU A 263 -9.47 24.11 -7.23
C LEU A 263 -10.10 25.36 -7.89
N LEU A 264 -11.35 25.62 -7.55
CA LEU A 264 -12.00 26.90 -7.77
C LEU A 264 -12.02 27.63 -6.43
N ALA A 265 -11.08 28.55 -6.24
CA ALA A 265 -11.04 29.34 -5.01
C ALA A 265 -12.33 30.17 -4.87
N LYS A 266 -12.75 30.44 -3.64
CA LYS A 266 -13.87 31.35 -3.36
C LYS A 266 -13.73 32.65 -4.12
N GLU A 267 -14.86 33.19 -4.53
CA GLU A 267 -15.00 34.36 -5.42
C GLU A 267 -14.46 34.19 -6.85
N THR A 268 -14.00 32.99 -7.24
CA THR A 268 -13.68 32.71 -8.64
C THR A 268 -14.95 32.82 -9.49
N LYS A 269 -14.88 33.62 -10.56
CA LYS A 269 -15.98 33.79 -11.52
C LYS A 269 -16.05 32.58 -12.46
N ILE A 270 -17.18 31.89 -12.46
CA ILE A 270 -17.51 30.83 -13.42
C ILE A 270 -18.71 31.25 -14.28
N ILE A 271 -18.88 30.62 -15.44
CA ILE A 271 -20.01 30.90 -16.34
C ILE A 271 -21.18 30.01 -15.93
N VAL A 272 -22.30 30.62 -15.56
CA VAL A 272 -23.55 29.93 -15.23
C VAL A 272 -24.65 30.58 -16.06
N ASN A 273 -25.29 29.81 -16.95
CA ASN A 273 -26.35 30.31 -17.83
C ASN A 273 -25.97 31.58 -18.62
N ASN A 274 -24.77 31.62 -19.20
CA ASN A 274 -24.17 32.77 -19.89
C ASN A 274 -23.87 34.01 -19.03
N GLU A 275 -23.97 33.91 -17.71
CA GLU A 275 -23.62 34.97 -16.77
C GLU A 275 -22.39 34.59 -15.94
N LYS A 276 -21.57 35.59 -15.57
CA LYS A 276 -20.43 35.37 -14.67
C LYS A 276 -20.92 35.40 -13.23
N LYS A 277 -20.87 34.27 -12.54
CA LYS A 277 -21.25 34.13 -11.13
C LYS A 277 -20.05 33.74 -10.28
N SER A 278 -19.99 34.27 -9.06
CA SER A 278 -19.02 33.86 -8.03
C SER A 278 -19.74 33.25 -6.82
N PHE A 279 -18.98 32.54 -5.99
CA PHE A 279 -19.50 31.83 -4.82
C PHE A 279 -18.61 32.10 -3.60
N PRO A 280 -19.18 32.16 -2.39
CA PRO A 280 -18.44 32.53 -1.17
C PRO A 280 -17.55 31.41 -0.60
N ILE A 281 -17.62 30.21 -1.16
CA ILE A 281 -16.90 29.00 -0.75
C ILE A 281 -16.01 28.51 -1.88
N ASP A 282 -15.02 27.68 -1.55
CA ASP A 282 -14.26 26.99 -2.58
C ASP A 282 -15.14 25.94 -3.28
N GLY A 283 -14.78 25.61 -4.50
CA GLY A 283 -15.33 24.48 -5.22
C GLY A 283 -14.25 23.80 -6.03
N PHE A 284 -14.67 22.94 -6.95
CA PHE A 284 -13.74 22.29 -7.85
C PHE A 284 -14.28 22.19 -9.26
N GLN A 285 -13.37 22.25 -10.22
CA GLN A 285 -13.67 22.05 -11.62
C GLN A 285 -13.03 20.75 -12.06
N ILE A 286 -13.79 19.96 -12.80
CA ILE A 286 -13.28 18.78 -13.49
C ILE A 286 -13.31 19.05 -14.98
N THR A 287 -12.26 18.64 -15.67
CA THR A 287 -12.14 18.80 -17.11
C THR A 287 -11.81 17.47 -17.74
N ASN A 288 -12.59 17.08 -18.76
CA ASN A 288 -12.34 15.86 -19.52
C ASN A 288 -11.38 16.10 -20.69
N THR A 289 -10.98 15.01 -21.36
CA THR A 289 -10.10 15.05 -22.54
C THR A 289 -10.68 15.83 -23.72
N ASN A 290 -12.00 15.99 -23.80
CA ASN A 290 -12.69 16.76 -24.82
C ASN A 290 -12.85 18.24 -24.45
N LEU A 291 -12.18 18.70 -23.38
CA LEU A 291 -12.22 20.06 -22.85
C LEU A 291 -13.61 20.51 -22.33
N ASN A 292 -14.56 19.58 -22.19
CA ASN A 292 -15.78 19.86 -21.44
C ASN A 292 -15.40 19.98 -19.97
N SER A 293 -15.91 21.01 -19.31
CA SER A 293 -15.61 21.24 -17.92
C SER A 293 -16.87 21.46 -17.09
N PHE A 294 -16.84 20.91 -15.88
CA PHE A 294 -17.96 20.94 -14.96
C PHE A 294 -17.45 21.49 -13.62
N SER A 295 -18.09 22.55 -13.14
CA SER A 295 -17.82 23.15 -11.84
C SER A 295 -18.76 22.57 -10.80
N TYR A 296 -18.21 22.15 -9.67
CA TYR A 296 -18.92 21.59 -8.53
C TYR A 296 -18.80 22.57 -7.38
N ILE A 297 -19.94 23.10 -6.94
CA ILE A 297 -20.04 24.01 -5.79
C ILE A 297 -20.95 23.35 -4.76
N PHE A 298 -20.51 23.26 -3.51
CA PHE A 298 -21.32 22.67 -2.46
C PHE A 298 -22.52 23.56 -2.13
N ASN A 299 -23.69 22.96 -1.99
CA ASN A 299 -24.89 23.63 -1.54
C ASN A 299 -25.14 23.25 -0.08
N ASN A 300 -24.99 24.23 0.81
CA ASN A 300 -25.15 24.03 2.26
C ASN A 300 -26.59 23.71 2.70
N GLU A 301 -27.60 24.09 1.91
CA GLU A 301 -29.01 23.81 2.18
C GLU A 301 -29.34 22.35 1.86
N THR A 302 -28.90 21.87 0.69
CA THR A 302 -29.18 20.49 0.24
C THR A 302 -28.12 19.48 0.69
N LYS A 303 -27.02 19.95 1.28
CA LYS A 303 -25.84 19.14 1.67
C LYS A 303 -25.31 18.31 0.49
N SER A 304 -25.26 18.90 -0.70
CA SER A 304 -24.86 18.22 -1.93
C SER A 304 -24.13 19.17 -2.89
N PHE A 305 -23.35 18.64 -3.83
CA PHE A 305 -22.72 19.45 -4.87
C PHE A 305 -23.71 19.79 -5.98
N THR A 306 -23.80 21.07 -6.31
CA THR A 306 -24.46 21.58 -7.52
C THR A 306 -23.45 21.59 -8.66
N VAL A 307 -23.86 21.10 -9.83
CA VAL A 307 -23.00 20.97 -11.01
C VAL A 307 -23.36 22.04 -12.03
N PHE A 308 -22.37 22.81 -12.47
CA PHE A 308 -22.50 23.79 -13.55
C PHE A 308 -21.63 23.36 -14.72
N GLN A 309 -22.23 23.19 -15.89
CA GLN A 309 -21.49 22.96 -17.13
C GLN A 309 -21.00 24.31 -17.67
N ASN A 310 -19.69 24.42 -17.88
CA ASN A 310 -19.06 25.60 -18.49
C ASN A 310 -18.89 25.41 -20.00
#